data_AF-A0A2D8GAY3-F1
#
_entry.id   AF-A0A2D8GAY3-F1
#
_cell.length_a   1.000
_cell.length_b   1.000
_cell.length_c   1.000
_cell.angle_alpha   90.00
_cell.angle_beta   90.00
_cell.angle_gamma   90.00
#
_symmetry.space_group_name_H-M   'P 1'
#
loop_
_entity.id
_entity.type
_entity.pdbx_description
1 polymer ?
#
loop_
_entity_poly.entity_id
_entity_poly.type
_entity_poly.pdbx_seq_one_letter_code
_entity_poly.pdbx_strand_id
1 'polypeptide(L)'
;MIHSKYISQNLSDLEKLSKELAPLLNEGGVVTLNGQIGAGKTTLAKLIIQQLTQTPLEDIVSPTFNLYHTYNKDNLEIAHYDFYRIESEMELHEIDLNESFTDKICIIEWADKFRDFLPKDRIEIFIKCTKNERVYRINPLGKFGEVVSNRAKIENFLGGLDINFTELQRLPGDASKRNYYRV
;
A
#
# COMPACT_ATOMS: atom_id res chain seq x y z
N MET A 1 -14.55 -2.16 4.07
CA MET A 1 -14.26 -3.62 4.07
C MET A 1 -13.30 -3.97 2.95
N ILE A 2 -12.08 -4.41 3.26
CA ILE A 2 -11.20 -5.00 2.24
C ILE A 2 -11.74 -6.39 1.92
N HIS A 3 -12.52 -6.47 0.85
CA HIS A 3 -12.83 -7.74 0.23
C HIS A 3 -11.53 -8.39 -0.22
N SER A 4 -11.38 -9.71 -0.06
CA SER A 4 -10.28 -10.47 -0.67
C SER A 4 -10.20 -10.28 -2.20
N LYS A 5 -11.26 -9.71 -2.80
CA LYS A 5 -11.37 -9.29 -4.19
C LYS A 5 -12.01 -7.88 -4.29
N TYR A 6 -11.30 -6.92 -4.87
CA TYR A 6 -11.80 -5.61 -5.26
C TYR A 6 -11.85 -5.50 -6.79
N ILE A 7 -12.87 -4.82 -7.34
CA ILE A 7 -13.05 -4.63 -8.79
C ILE A 7 -13.04 -3.12 -9.08
N SER A 8 -12.23 -2.71 -10.05
CA SER A 8 -12.19 -1.34 -10.55
C SER A 8 -12.46 -1.35 -12.05
N GLN A 9 -13.36 -0.47 -12.48
CA GLN A 9 -13.66 -0.19 -13.88
C GLN A 9 -13.04 1.13 -14.34
N ASN A 10 -12.77 2.03 -13.41
CA ASN A 10 -12.25 3.36 -13.68
C ASN A 10 -11.26 3.82 -12.58
N LEU A 11 -10.66 5.00 -12.81
CA LEU A 11 -9.70 5.59 -11.88
C LEU A 11 -10.31 5.95 -10.53
N SER A 12 -11.58 6.37 -10.49
CA SER A 12 -12.28 6.71 -9.24
C SER A 12 -12.45 5.50 -8.32
N ASP A 13 -12.66 4.30 -8.86
CA ASP A 13 -12.65 3.08 -8.05
C ASP A 13 -11.25 2.86 -7.44
N LEU A 14 -10.20 3.10 -8.20
CA LEU A 14 -8.84 2.92 -7.71
C LEU A 14 -8.45 3.95 -6.63
N GLU A 15 -8.94 5.19 -6.75
CA GLU A 15 -8.84 6.23 -5.71
C GLU A 15 -9.56 5.84 -4.42
N LYS A 16 -10.72 5.18 -4.51
CA LYS A 16 -11.41 4.65 -3.33
C LYS A 16 -10.58 3.53 -2.68
N LEU A 17 -10.04 2.62 -3.49
CA LEU A 17 -9.18 1.56 -2.98
C LEU A 17 -7.92 2.13 -2.30
N SER A 18 -7.28 3.14 -2.86
CA SER A 18 -6.11 3.76 -2.24
C SER A 18 -6.46 4.46 -0.92
N LYS A 19 -7.62 5.12 -0.82
CA LYS A 19 -8.15 5.69 0.43
C LYS A 19 -8.43 4.63 1.49
N GLU A 20 -8.81 3.41 1.09
CA GLU A 20 -8.98 2.31 2.05
C GLU A 20 -7.65 1.70 2.49
N LEU A 21 -6.67 1.60 1.59
CA LEU A 21 -5.37 0.98 1.88
C LEU A 21 -4.44 1.89 2.70
N ALA A 22 -4.33 3.17 2.34
CA ALA A 22 -3.36 4.08 2.94
C ALA A 22 -3.46 4.18 4.48
N PRO A 23 -4.65 4.27 5.11
CA PRO A 23 -4.77 4.34 6.57
C PRO A 23 -4.38 3.07 7.33
N LEU A 24 -4.13 1.96 6.61
CA LEU A 24 -3.61 0.73 7.20
C LEU A 24 -2.08 0.76 7.33
N LEU A 25 -1.42 1.67 6.63
CA LEU A 25 0.03 1.74 6.52
C LEU A 25 0.59 2.76 7.51
N ASN A 26 1.62 2.33 8.23
CA ASN A 26 2.48 3.16 9.06
C ASN A 26 3.92 2.74 8.82
N GLU A 27 4.85 3.36 9.54
CA GLU A 27 6.24 2.92 9.65
C GLU A 27 6.36 1.39 9.74
N GLY A 28 7.23 0.84 8.91
CA GLY A 28 7.42 -0.60 8.74
C GLY A 28 6.21 -1.32 8.12
N GLY A 29 5.44 -0.61 7.31
CA GLY A 29 4.29 -1.14 6.58
C GLY A 29 4.63 -1.43 5.13
N VAL A 30 4.35 -2.65 4.67
CA VAL A 30 4.73 -3.09 3.33
C VAL A 30 3.51 -3.47 2.50
N VAL A 31 3.40 -2.89 1.31
CA VAL A 31 2.43 -3.27 0.27
C VAL A 31 3.18 -3.81 -0.93
N THR A 32 2.78 -4.99 -1.40
CA THR A 32 3.34 -5.58 -2.61
C THR A 32 2.32 -5.58 -3.74
N LEU A 33 2.74 -5.19 -4.92
CA LEU A 33 1.91 -5.07 -6.11
C LEU A 33 2.43 -6.01 -7.19
N ASN A 34 1.65 -7.05 -7.49
CA ASN A 34 2.01 -8.09 -8.45
C ASN A 34 0.96 -8.17 -9.55
N GLY A 35 1.36 -8.57 -10.75
CA GLY A 35 0.47 -8.66 -11.91
C GLY A 35 1.20 -8.43 -13.22
N GLN A 36 0.52 -8.71 -14.33
CA GLN A 36 1.10 -8.59 -15.66
C GLN A 36 1.55 -7.15 -15.99
N ILE A 37 2.40 -7.00 -17.02
CA ILE A 37 2.73 -5.69 -17.58
C ILE A 37 1.43 -4.96 -17.97
N GLY A 38 1.34 -3.67 -17.65
CA GLY A 38 0.14 -2.87 -17.93
C GLY A 38 -1.06 -3.15 -17.00
N ALA A 39 -0.92 -4.01 -15.99
CA ALA A 39 -2.01 -4.27 -15.04
C ALA A 39 -2.41 -3.04 -14.19
N GLY A 40 -1.56 -2.00 -14.12
CA GLY A 40 -1.83 -0.79 -13.34
C GLY A 40 -1.20 -0.78 -11.94
N LYS A 41 -0.12 -1.54 -11.73
CA LYS A 41 0.65 -1.55 -10.48
C LYS A 41 1.14 -0.16 -10.10
N THR A 42 1.88 0.50 -10.99
CA THR A 42 2.35 1.88 -10.83
C THR A 42 1.22 2.86 -10.55
N THR A 43 0.08 2.73 -11.24
CA THR A 43 -1.07 3.61 -10.99
C THR A 43 -1.58 3.49 -9.55
N LEU A 44 -1.71 2.26 -9.05
CA LEU A 44 -2.11 2.04 -7.66
C LEU A 44 -1.04 2.52 -6.68
N ALA A 45 0.25 2.25 -6.95
CA ALA A 45 1.35 2.74 -6.12
C ALA A 45 1.29 4.27 -5.95
N LYS A 46 1.19 5.00 -7.07
CA LYS A 46 1.10 6.47 -7.06
C LYS A 46 -0.11 6.98 -6.28
N LEU A 47 -1.26 6.35 -6.44
CA LEU A 47 -2.47 6.73 -5.70
C LEU A 47 -2.33 6.48 -4.20
N ILE A 48 -1.68 5.39 -3.78
CA ILE A 48 -1.41 5.15 -2.35
C ILE A 48 -0.44 6.20 -1.80
N ILE A 49 0.66 6.48 -2.53
CA ILE A 49 1.63 7.50 -2.13
C ILE A 49 0.94 8.87 -2.01
N GLN A 50 0.13 9.25 -3.00
CA GLN A 50 -0.64 10.49 -2.97
C GLN A 50 -1.55 10.57 -1.73
N GLN A 51 -2.23 9.49 -1.35
CA GLN A 51 -3.06 9.49 -0.14
C GLN A 51 -2.23 9.66 1.13
N LEU A 52 -1.01 9.13 1.17
CA LEU A 52 -0.11 9.22 2.33
C LEU A 52 0.58 10.58 2.44
N THR A 53 0.98 11.18 1.31
CA THR A 53 1.83 12.39 1.29
C THR A 53 1.09 13.65 0.92
N GLN A 54 -0.08 13.53 0.27
CA GLN A 54 -0.81 14.62 -0.39
C GLN A 54 -0.01 15.28 -1.54
N THR A 55 1.04 14.63 -2.03
CA THR A 55 1.82 15.08 -3.19
C THR A 55 0.95 15.00 -4.45
N PRO A 56 0.99 15.99 -5.36
CA PRO A 56 0.31 15.91 -6.65
C PRO A 56 0.71 14.63 -7.43
N LEU A 57 -0.25 14.01 -8.12
CA LEU A 57 -0.03 12.69 -8.75
C LEU A 57 1.03 12.75 -9.86
N GLU A 58 1.14 13.90 -10.52
CA GLU A 58 2.13 14.22 -11.54
C GLU A 58 3.57 14.25 -11.02
N ASP A 59 3.76 14.58 -9.74
CA ASP A 59 5.07 14.67 -9.10
C ASP A 59 5.53 13.31 -8.53
N ILE A 60 4.60 12.35 -8.42
CA ILE A 60 4.92 10.99 -7.99
C ILE A 60 5.34 10.18 -9.21
N VAL A 61 6.63 9.91 -9.32
CA VAL A 61 7.23 9.22 -10.48
C VAL A 61 7.45 7.73 -10.19
N SER A 62 7.29 6.92 -11.24
CA SER A 62 7.70 5.52 -11.15
C SER A 62 9.23 5.45 -11.10
N PRO A 63 9.83 4.53 -10.34
CA PRO A 63 11.27 4.24 -10.39
C PRO A 63 11.63 3.50 -11.69
N THR A 64 11.38 4.15 -12.83
CA THR A 64 11.60 3.58 -14.17
C THR A 64 13.09 3.47 -14.49
N PHE A 65 13.92 4.33 -13.89
CA PHE A 65 15.37 4.41 -14.10
C PHE A 65 16.21 4.30 -12.82
N ASN A 66 15.56 4.37 -11.65
CA ASN A 66 16.19 4.21 -10.34
C ASN A 66 15.68 2.90 -9.73
N LEU A 67 16.45 2.30 -8.82
CA LEU A 67 16.02 1.09 -8.09
C LEU A 67 14.78 1.38 -7.23
N TYR A 68 14.68 2.62 -6.70
CA TYR A 68 13.54 3.10 -5.93
C TYR A 68 13.46 4.64 -5.92
N HIS A 69 12.32 5.17 -5.49
CA HIS A 69 12.14 6.58 -5.13
C HIS A 69 11.62 6.70 -3.70
N THR A 70 12.00 7.77 -3.01
CA THR A 70 11.48 8.11 -1.70
C THR A 70 10.59 9.34 -1.75
N TYR A 71 9.59 9.34 -0.88
CA TYR A 71 8.64 10.42 -0.68
C TYR A 71 8.45 10.62 0.82
N ASN A 72 8.36 11.87 1.25
CA ASN A 72 8.27 12.18 2.68
C ASN A 72 7.08 13.09 2.95
N LYS A 73 6.41 12.86 4.08
CA LYS A 73 5.40 13.76 4.64
C LYS A 73 5.54 13.78 6.16
N ASP A 74 5.92 14.94 6.68
CA ASP A 74 6.25 15.11 8.10
C ASP A 74 7.32 14.08 8.53
N ASN A 75 7.03 13.22 9.52
CA ASN A 75 7.95 12.16 9.97
C ASN A 75 7.71 10.81 9.29
N LEU A 76 6.91 10.75 8.22
CA LEU A 76 6.60 9.52 7.51
C LEU A 76 7.37 9.45 6.19
N GLU A 77 8.25 8.46 6.06
CA GLU A 77 8.94 8.14 4.82
C GLU A 77 8.24 7.00 4.08
N ILE A 78 8.14 7.15 2.76
CA ILE A 78 7.58 6.17 1.84
C ILE A 78 8.65 5.84 0.79
N ALA A 79 8.95 4.56 0.62
CA ALA A 79 9.85 4.06 -0.40
C ALA A 79 9.07 3.25 -1.45
N HIS A 80 9.16 3.67 -2.71
CA HIS A 80 8.54 3.01 -3.86
C HIS A 80 9.60 2.27 -4.66
N TYR A 81 9.54 0.94 -4.64
CA TYR A 81 10.46 0.05 -5.32
C TYR A 81 9.80 -0.56 -6.57
N ASP A 82 10.61 -0.82 -7.61
CA ASP A 82 10.21 -1.64 -8.76
C ASP A 82 11.24 -2.77 -8.98
N PHE A 83 10.88 -3.97 -8.53
CA PHE A 83 11.76 -5.14 -8.62
C PHE A 83 11.85 -5.72 -10.04
N TYR A 84 11.06 -5.23 -11.01
CA TYR A 84 11.16 -5.68 -12.39
C TYR A 84 12.57 -5.50 -12.94
N ARG A 85 13.21 -4.38 -12.57
CA ARG A 85 14.53 -3.95 -13.05
C ARG A 85 15.70 -4.52 -12.30
N ILE A 86 15.47 -5.10 -11.13
CA ILE A 86 16.54 -5.62 -10.27
C ILE A 86 16.99 -6.97 -10.81
N GLU A 87 18.24 -7.12 -11.23
CA GLU A 87 18.67 -8.32 -11.95
C GLU A 87 19.12 -9.44 -11.01
N SER A 88 19.52 -9.09 -9.79
CA SER A 88 20.10 -10.04 -8.83
C SER A 88 19.70 -9.76 -7.37
N GLU A 89 19.81 -10.79 -6.53
CA GLU A 89 19.67 -10.64 -5.07
C GLU A 89 20.75 -9.75 -4.46
N MET A 90 21.94 -9.67 -5.09
CA MET A 90 23.03 -8.81 -4.64
C MET A 90 22.63 -7.32 -4.69
N GLU A 91 21.95 -6.89 -5.75
CA GLU A 91 21.39 -5.53 -5.83
C GLU A 91 20.36 -5.25 -4.73
N LEU A 92 19.57 -6.25 -4.32
CA LEU A 92 18.64 -6.08 -3.18
C LEU A 92 19.37 -5.88 -1.86
N HIS A 93 20.50 -6.57 -1.67
CA HIS A 93 21.33 -6.41 -0.48
C HIS A 93 21.97 -5.02 -0.41
N GLU A 94 22.32 -4.40 -1.54
CA GLU A 94 22.88 -3.04 -1.58
C GLU A 94 21.88 -1.94 -1.20
N ILE A 95 20.58 -2.19 -1.38
CA ILE A 95 19.50 -1.24 -1.10
C ILE A 95 19.12 -1.23 0.40
N ASP A 96 19.61 -2.20 1.20
CA ASP A 96 19.27 -2.46 2.59
C ASP A 96 17.75 -2.39 2.88
N LEU A 97 17.02 -3.33 2.27
CA LEU A 97 15.59 -3.45 2.43
C LEU A 97 15.14 -3.68 3.89
N ASN A 98 15.99 -4.24 4.75
CA ASN A 98 15.62 -4.58 6.12
C ASN A 98 15.36 -3.33 6.97
N GLU A 99 16.22 -2.32 6.84
CA GLU A 99 16.01 -1.02 7.48
C GLU A 99 14.73 -0.37 6.95
N SER A 100 14.55 -0.39 5.62
CA SER A 100 13.35 0.17 4.98
C SER A 100 12.04 -0.50 5.42
N PHE A 101 12.03 -1.82 5.65
CA PHE A 101 10.86 -2.54 6.16
C PHE A 101 10.57 -2.27 7.64
N THR A 102 11.46 -1.60 8.34
CA THR A 102 11.28 -1.22 9.75
C THR A 102 10.84 0.24 9.85
N ASP A 103 11.50 1.13 9.09
CA ASP A 103 11.43 2.57 9.31
C ASP A 103 10.61 3.31 8.25
N LYS A 104 10.17 2.63 7.18
CA LYS A 104 9.45 3.25 6.06
C LYS A 104 8.17 2.50 5.72
N ILE A 105 7.25 3.19 5.05
CA ILE A 105 6.21 2.51 4.28
C ILE A 105 6.83 2.08 2.96
N CYS A 106 6.83 0.78 2.66
CA CYS A 106 7.36 0.26 1.40
C CYS A 106 6.23 -0.13 0.46
N ILE A 107 6.27 0.39 -0.77
CA ILE A 107 5.38 -0.01 -1.86
C ILE A 107 6.26 -0.66 -2.93
N ILE A 108 6.06 -1.95 -3.16
CA ILE A 108 6.98 -2.76 -3.98
C ILE A 108 6.22 -3.33 -5.17
N GLU A 109 6.56 -2.87 -6.38
CA GLU A 109 6.09 -3.49 -7.61
C GLU A 109 6.93 -4.73 -7.95
N TRP A 110 6.29 -5.76 -8.52
CA TRP A 110 6.95 -7.02 -8.94
C TRP A 110 7.67 -7.75 -7.81
N ALA A 111 7.14 -7.61 -6.60
CA ALA A 111 7.68 -8.23 -5.39
C ALA A 111 7.77 -9.77 -5.50
N ASP A 112 6.94 -10.39 -6.34
CA ASP A 112 6.94 -11.82 -6.58
C ASP A 112 8.24 -12.36 -7.20
N LYS A 113 9.09 -11.51 -7.77
CA LYS A 113 10.42 -11.88 -8.26
C LYS A 113 11.38 -12.29 -7.14
N PHE A 114 11.23 -11.72 -5.95
CA PHE A 114 12.13 -11.91 -4.81
C PHE A 114 11.36 -12.13 -3.51
N ARG A 115 10.48 -13.14 -3.50
CA ARG A 115 9.56 -13.40 -2.37
C ARG A 115 10.27 -13.67 -1.05
N ASP A 116 11.43 -14.30 -1.09
CA ASP A 116 12.18 -14.69 0.10
C ASP A 116 12.78 -13.48 0.85
N PHE A 117 12.85 -12.33 0.19
CA PHE A 117 13.30 -11.06 0.76
C PHE A 117 12.16 -10.26 1.41
N LEU A 118 10.90 -10.65 1.20
CA LEU A 118 9.76 -9.88 1.69
C LEU A 118 9.48 -10.17 3.17
N PRO A 119 9.11 -9.15 3.98
CA PRO A 119 8.80 -9.35 5.38
C PRO A 119 7.50 -10.14 5.54
N LYS A 120 7.39 -10.90 6.64
CA LYS A 120 6.19 -11.70 6.95
C LYS A 120 4.92 -10.85 7.06
N ASP A 121 5.06 -9.65 7.61
CA ASP A 121 4.00 -8.67 7.78
C ASP A 121 3.91 -7.78 6.54
N ARG A 122 2.90 -8.01 5.69
CA ARG A 122 2.66 -7.21 4.48
C ARG A 122 1.23 -7.32 3.99
N ILE A 123 0.81 -6.40 3.13
CA ILE A 123 -0.40 -6.54 2.32
C ILE A 123 0.01 -6.91 0.90
N GLU A 124 -0.34 -8.11 0.45
CA GLU A 124 -0.09 -8.52 -0.93
C GLU A 124 -1.27 -8.22 -1.83
N ILE A 125 -1.02 -7.62 -2.98
CA ILE A 125 -2.04 -7.28 -3.97
C ILE A 125 -1.68 -7.90 -5.31
N PHE A 126 -2.52 -8.81 -5.80
CA PHE A 126 -2.42 -9.36 -7.15
C PHE A 126 -3.45 -8.71 -8.06
N ILE A 127 -2.97 -8.04 -9.10
CA ILE A 127 -3.78 -7.30 -10.06
C ILE A 127 -3.92 -8.12 -11.35
N LYS A 128 -5.16 -8.46 -11.69
CA LYS A 128 -5.50 -9.08 -12.97
C LYS A 128 -6.28 -8.08 -13.82
N CYS A 129 -5.74 -7.76 -14.99
CA CYS A 129 -6.44 -6.96 -15.99
C CYS A 129 -7.32 -7.87 -16.87
N THR A 130 -8.54 -7.44 -17.14
CA THR A 130 -9.43 -8.02 -18.15
C THR A 130 -9.78 -6.96 -19.19
N LYS A 131 -10.63 -7.28 -20.18
CA LYS A 131 -11.02 -6.29 -21.21
C LYS A 131 -11.74 -5.06 -20.64
N ASN A 132 -12.54 -5.24 -19.58
CA ASN A 132 -13.46 -4.21 -19.10
C ASN A 132 -13.17 -3.75 -17.67
N GLU A 133 -12.41 -4.54 -16.90
CA GLU A 133 -12.17 -4.29 -15.48
C GLU A 133 -10.81 -4.78 -15.02
N ARG A 134 -10.34 -4.23 -13.90
CA ARG A 134 -9.20 -4.73 -13.13
C ARG A 134 -9.71 -5.37 -11.85
N VAL A 135 -9.19 -6.55 -11.56
CA VAL A 135 -9.50 -7.30 -10.34
C VAL A 135 -8.26 -7.31 -9.46
N TYR A 136 -8.40 -6.80 -8.24
CA TYR A 136 -7.35 -6.75 -7.23
C TYR A 136 -7.67 -7.81 -6.19
N ARG A 137 -6.81 -8.81 -6.04
CA ARG A 137 -6.88 -9.76 -4.92
C ARG A 137 -5.97 -9.26 -3.82
N ILE A 138 -6.55 -8.95 -2.66
CA ILE A 138 -5.85 -8.33 -1.55
C ILE A 138 -5.72 -9.37 -0.44
N ASN A 139 -4.49 -9.66 -0.05
CA ASN A 139 -4.12 -10.68 0.92
C ASN A 139 -3.26 -10.06 2.03
N PRO A 140 -3.87 -9.61 3.13
CA PRO A 140 -3.15 -9.14 4.31
C PRO A 140 -2.48 -10.32 5.02
N LEU A 141 -1.19 -10.21 5.30
CA LEU A 141 -0.36 -11.22 5.96
C LEU A 141 0.20 -10.70 7.28
N GLY A 142 0.41 -11.64 8.22
CA GLY A 142 0.93 -11.34 9.55
C GLY A 142 0.07 -10.31 10.29
N LYS A 143 0.69 -9.30 10.89
CA LYS A 143 -0.01 -8.23 11.65
C LYS A 143 -1.13 -7.55 10.87
N PHE A 144 -0.99 -7.44 9.54
CA PHE A 144 -2.00 -6.79 8.70
C PHE A 144 -3.30 -7.58 8.60
N GLY A 145 -3.27 -8.91 8.72
CA GLY A 145 -4.47 -9.75 8.80
C GLY A 145 -5.35 -9.37 9.99
N GLU A 146 -4.72 -9.14 11.14
CA GLU A 146 -5.40 -8.72 12.36
C GLU A 146 -5.94 -7.30 12.25
N VAL A 147 -5.13 -6.35 11.75
CA VAL A 147 -5.53 -4.95 11.55
C VAL A 147 -6.77 -4.86 10.66
N VAL A 148 -6.76 -5.55 9.51
CA VAL A 148 -7.90 -5.55 8.57
C VAL A 148 -9.13 -6.17 9.21
N SER A 149 -8.96 -7.29 9.93
CA SER A 149 -10.06 -7.97 10.62
C SER A 149 -10.69 -7.08 11.71
N ASN A 150 -9.87 -6.38 12.48
CA ASN A 150 -10.32 -5.48 13.54
C ASN A 150 -11.03 -4.25 12.96
N ARG A 151 -10.50 -3.66 11.88
CA ARG A 151 -11.17 -2.57 11.18
C ARG A 151 -12.54 -2.97 10.66
N ALA A 152 -12.66 -4.15 10.04
CA ALA A 152 -13.95 -4.64 9.56
C ALA A 152 -14.98 -4.84 10.69
N LYS A 153 -14.55 -5.31 11.87
CA LYS A 153 -15.42 -5.39 13.06
C LYS A 153 -15.91 -4.02 13.51
N ILE A 154 -15.02 -3.03 13.53
CA ILE A 154 -15.36 -1.65 13.91
C ILE A 154 -16.33 -1.04 12.88
N GLU A 155 -16.05 -1.19 11.58
CA GLU A 155 -16.94 -0.72 10.50
C GLU A 155 -18.34 -1.33 10.63
N ASN A 156 -18.44 -2.64 10.89
CA ASN A 156 -19.72 -3.32 11.08
C ASN A 156 -20.45 -2.83 12.34
N PHE A 157 -19.72 -2.58 13.43
CA PHE A 157 -20.30 -2.05 14.67
C PHE A 157 -20.85 -0.63 14.48
N LEU A 158 -20.06 0.27 13.86
CA LEU A 158 -20.44 1.66 13.62
C LEU A 158 -21.53 1.81 12.56
N GLY A 159 -21.53 0.95 11.54
CA GLY A 159 -22.62 0.88 10.56
C GLY A 159 -23.96 0.47 11.20
N GLY A 160 -23.93 -0.29 12.30
CA GLY A 160 -25.11 -0.55 13.12
C GLY A 160 -25.58 0.64 13.96
N LEU A 161 -24.80 1.73 14.02
CA LEU A 161 -25.08 2.96 14.76
C LEU A 161 -25.38 4.16 13.85
N ASP A 162 -25.56 3.97 12.54
CA ASP A 162 -25.72 5.02 11.51
C ASP A 162 -24.55 6.04 11.47
N ILE A 163 -23.34 5.62 11.85
CA ILE A 163 -22.12 6.46 11.81
C ILE A 163 -21.32 6.16 10.54
N ASN A 164 -20.97 7.20 9.77
CA ASN A 164 -20.26 7.05 8.49
C ASN A 164 -18.73 6.98 8.67
N PHE A 165 -18.13 5.86 8.28
CA PHE A 165 -16.71 5.55 8.56
C PHE A 165 -15.71 6.24 7.60
N THR A 166 -16.17 6.73 6.44
CA THR A 166 -15.31 7.26 5.37
C THR A 166 -14.57 8.55 5.72
N GLU A 167 -14.90 9.20 6.83
CA GLU A 167 -14.29 10.45 7.29
C GLU A 167 -13.12 10.26 8.26
N LEU A 168 -12.78 9.00 8.60
CA LEU A 168 -11.69 8.71 9.52
C LEU A 168 -10.32 9.09 8.94
N GLN A 169 -9.89 10.30 9.29
CA GLN A 169 -8.55 10.77 8.97
C GLN A 169 -7.53 10.23 9.97
N ARG A 170 -6.37 9.82 9.43
CA ARG A 170 -5.17 9.54 10.21
C ARG A 170 -4.77 10.82 10.93
N LEU A 171 -4.70 10.78 12.26
CA LEU A 171 -4.03 11.82 13.02
C LEU A 171 -2.53 11.49 13.07
N PRO A 172 -1.63 12.42 12.73
CA PRO A 172 -0.22 12.25 13.03
C PRO A 172 -0.06 12.14 14.56
N GLY A 173 0.30 10.95 15.04
CA GLY A 173 0.52 10.69 16.46
C GLY A 173 1.82 11.32 16.94
N ASP A 174 1.77 11.99 18.08
CA ASP A 174 2.93 12.44 18.83
C ASP A 174 3.66 11.22 19.42
N ALA A 175 4.77 10.82 18.80
CA ALA A 175 5.77 9.87 19.33
C ALA A 175 5.27 8.53 19.91
N SER A 176 4.02 8.13 19.71
CA SER A 176 3.43 6.90 20.25
C SER A 176 2.95 5.99 19.12
N LYS A 177 3.22 4.68 19.25
CA LYS A 177 2.92 3.60 18.30
C LYS A 177 1.41 3.31 18.11
N ARG A 178 0.53 4.29 18.33
CA ARG A 178 -0.93 4.13 18.34
C ARG A 178 -1.56 4.86 17.17
N ASN A 179 -2.41 4.16 16.43
CA ASN A 179 -3.26 4.77 15.41
C ASN A 179 -4.44 5.47 16.08
N TYR A 180 -4.49 6.79 15.96
CA TYR A 180 -5.67 7.56 16.31
C TYR A 180 -6.43 7.93 15.04
N TYR A 181 -7.72 7.62 15.03
CA TYR A 181 -8.65 7.98 13.98
C TYR A 181 -9.65 8.97 14.56
N ARG A 182 -9.93 10.07 13.85
CA ARG A 182 -10.95 11.04 14.24
C ARG A 182 -12.23 10.80 13.45
N VAL A 183 -13.35 10.63 14.15
CA VAL A 183 -14.71 10.64 13.56
C VAL A 183 -15.15 12.08 13.35
#